data_AF-A0A1F7V9Z9-F1
#
_entry.id   AF-A0A1F7V9Z9-F1
#
_cell.length_a   1.000
_cell.length_b   1.000
_cell.length_c   1.000
_cell.angle_alpha   90.00
_cell.angle_beta   90.00
_cell.angle_gamma   90.00
#
_symmetry.space_group_name_H-M   'P 1'
#
loop_
_entity.id
_entity.type
_entity.pdbx_description
1 polymer ?
#
loop_
_entity_poly.entity_id
_entity_poly.type
_entity_poly.pdbx_seq_one_letter_code
_entity_poly.pdbx_strand_id
1 'polypeptide(L)'
;MKTSSFDRLAHATDAKGFIILCLLLRFGMAILLLYAAWAKITAPDWSAAGYLKFASGPFALWFQSLAGNALVDGLVMYGELLIGLAFLFGCLIKPAAFFNIILMMLFFVSGWIMNTSHGPVNEHIIYALVSGLFLFGEFGHWYGLDYFISRTKFVQSRSWLLRLF
;
A
#
# COMPACT_ATOMS: atom_id res chain seq x y z
N MET A 1 -36.14 17.81 1.60
CA MET A 1 -34.72 17.89 1.17
C MET A 1 -34.51 16.81 0.11
N LYS A 2 -34.14 17.13 -1.14
CA LYS A 2 -33.87 16.10 -2.16
C LYS A 2 -32.60 15.35 -1.73
N THR A 3 -32.72 14.06 -1.46
CA THR A 3 -31.55 13.20 -1.20
C THR A 3 -30.68 13.16 -2.46
N SER A 4 -29.37 13.36 -2.29
CA SER A 4 -28.44 13.29 -3.41
C SER A 4 -28.36 11.85 -3.94
N SER A 5 -27.85 11.68 -5.16
CA SER A 5 -27.58 10.33 -5.69
C SER A 5 -26.60 9.55 -4.82
N PHE A 6 -25.73 10.23 -4.08
CA PHE A 6 -24.79 9.62 -3.14
C PHE A 6 -25.48 9.10 -1.87
N ASP A 7 -26.44 9.84 -1.33
CA ASP A 7 -27.18 9.42 -0.14
C ASP A 7 -27.98 8.14 -0.42
N ARG A 8 -28.57 8.04 -1.62
CA ARG A 8 -29.28 6.83 -2.06
C ARG A 8 -28.36 5.63 -2.19
N LEU A 9 -27.14 5.82 -2.70
CA LEU A 9 -26.13 4.76 -2.79
C LEU A 9 -25.67 4.31 -1.40
N ALA A 10 -25.40 5.25 -0.50
CA ALA A 10 -24.98 4.95 0.87
C ALA A 10 -26.05 4.15 1.62
N HIS A 11 -27.33 4.51 1.49
CA HIS A 11 -28.44 3.77 2.11
C HIS A 11 -28.71 2.40 1.46
N ALA A 12 -28.34 2.21 0.19
CA ALA A 12 -28.47 0.93 -0.50
C ALA A 12 -27.29 -0.03 -0.23
N THR A 13 -26.19 0.47 0.34
CA THR A 13 -24.99 -0.33 0.59
C THR A 13 -25.14 -1.11 1.90
N ASP A 14 -24.97 -2.43 1.86
CA ASP A 14 -24.82 -3.22 3.09
C ASP A 14 -23.50 -2.88 3.78
N ALA A 15 -23.59 -2.08 4.84
CA ALA A 15 -22.43 -1.61 5.59
C ALA A 15 -21.61 -2.79 6.13
N LYS A 16 -22.24 -3.90 6.53
CA LYS A 16 -21.54 -5.07 7.06
C LYS A 16 -20.70 -5.74 5.98
N GLY A 17 -21.30 -6.04 4.83
CA GLY A 17 -20.61 -6.62 3.68
C GLY A 17 -19.46 -5.73 3.19
N PHE A 18 -19.66 -4.42 3.12
CA PHE A 18 -18.62 -3.47 2.73
C PHE A 18 -17.42 -3.49 3.69
N ILE A 19 -17.68 -3.47 5.01
CA ILE A 19 -16.63 -3.54 6.03
C ILE A 19 -15.85 -4.86 5.94
N ILE A 20 -16.56 -5.99 5.80
CA ILE A 20 -15.92 -7.31 5.65
C ILE A 20 -15.02 -7.32 4.42
N LEU A 21 -15.49 -6.81 3.28
CA LEU A 21 -14.70 -6.73 2.06
C LEU A 21 -13.44 -5.86 2.25
N CYS A 22 -13.56 -4.70 2.90
CA CYS A 22 -12.41 -3.85 3.20
C CYS A 22 -11.40 -4.55 4.10
N LEU A 23 -11.85 -5.31 5.10
CA LEU A 23 -10.96 -6.11 5.95
C LEU A 23 -10.26 -7.21 5.15
N LEU A 24 -10.98 -7.92 4.27
CA LEU A 24 -10.38 -8.94 3.40
C LEU A 24 -9.34 -8.33 2.45
N LEU A 25 -9.62 -7.18 1.86
CA LEU A 25 -8.67 -6.45 1.03
C LEU A 25 -7.44 -6.04 1.85
N ARG A 26 -7.62 -5.56 3.09
CA ARG A 26 -6.51 -5.19 3.98
C ARG A 26 -5.61 -6.38 4.29
N PHE A 27 -6.20 -7.50 4.71
CA PHE A 27 -5.45 -8.72 5.01
C PHE A 27 -4.82 -9.32 3.76
N GLY A 28 -5.50 -9.27 2.61
CA GLY A 28 -4.95 -9.68 1.32
C GLY A 28 -3.70 -8.88 0.94
N MET A 29 -3.77 -7.56 1.07
CA MET A 29 -2.62 -6.66 0.86
C MET A 29 -1.50 -6.94 1.87
N ALA A 30 -1.82 -7.17 3.14
CA ALA A 30 -0.84 -7.51 4.17
C ALA A 30 -0.11 -8.81 3.82
N ILE A 31 -0.84 -9.88 3.50
CA ILE A 31 -0.28 -11.19 3.12
C ILE A 31 0.60 -11.04 1.88
N LEU A 32 0.13 -10.33 0.85
CA LEU A 32 0.88 -10.11 -0.38
C LEU A 32 2.24 -9.46 -0.10
N LEU A 33 2.25 -8.36 0.64
CA LEU A 33 3.46 -7.59 0.92
C LEU A 33 4.39 -8.34 1.87
N LEU A 34 3.86 -9.00 2.91
CA LEU A 34 4.67 -9.78 3.85
C LEU A 34 5.30 -10.99 3.18
N TYR A 35 4.57 -11.67 2.29
CA TYR A 35 5.12 -12.78 1.51
C TYR A 35 6.22 -12.31 0.57
N ALA A 36 5.99 -11.21 -0.15
CA ALA A 36 6.99 -10.60 -1.03
C ALA A 36 8.25 -10.18 -0.25
N ALA A 37 8.10 -9.52 0.90
CA ALA A 37 9.20 -9.11 1.75
C ALA A 37 9.96 -10.31 2.30
N TRP A 38 9.25 -11.32 2.81
CA TRP A 38 9.84 -12.54 3.33
C TRP A 38 10.71 -13.25 2.29
N ALA A 39 10.19 -13.42 1.07
CA ALA A 39 10.92 -14.04 -0.02
C ALA A 39 12.23 -13.29 -0.36
N LYS A 40 12.22 -11.94 -0.28
CA LYS A 40 13.41 -11.13 -0.53
C LYS A 40 14.41 -11.16 0.63
N ILE A 41 13.94 -11.03 1.87
CA ILE A 41 14.79 -10.97 3.07
C ILE A 41 15.48 -12.30 3.36
N THR A 42 14.81 -13.42 3.08
CA THR A 42 15.36 -14.76 3.32
C THR A 42 16.19 -15.29 2.15
N ALA A 43 16.13 -14.65 0.99
CA ALA A 43 16.94 -15.03 -0.15
C ALA A 43 18.41 -14.60 0.08
N PRO A 44 19.38 -15.51 -0.09
CA PRO A 44 20.79 -15.15 -0.04
C PRO A 44 21.11 -14.09 -1.09
N ASP A 45 21.76 -13.00 -0.67
CA ASP A 45 22.25 -11.92 -1.53
C ASP A 45 21.17 -11.32 -2.46
N TRP A 46 19.92 -11.24 -1.98
CA TRP A 46 18.84 -10.63 -2.77
C TRP A 46 19.15 -9.18 -3.13
N SER A 47 18.91 -8.84 -4.41
CA SER A 47 19.02 -7.47 -4.91
C SER A 47 17.98 -7.19 -6.00
N ALA A 48 17.47 -5.96 -6.03
CA ALA A 48 16.61 -5.46 -7.09
C ALA A 48 17.37 -5.25 -8.41
N ALA A 49 18.71 -5.38 -8.42
CA ALA A 49 19.53 -5.21 -9.62
C ALA A 49 19.08 -6.07 -10.80
N GLY A 50 18.68 -7.32 -10.54
CA GLY A 50 18.18 -8.24 -11.56
C GLY A 50 16.90 -7.75 -12.24
N TYR A 51 16.07 -7.00 -11.51
CA TYR A 51 14.86 -6.39 -12.05
C TYR A 51 15.16 -5.04 -12.74
N LEU A 52 15.91 -4.17 -12.04
CA LEU A 52 16.17 -2.80 -12.49
C LEU A 52 17.06 -2.71 -13.74
N LYS A 53 17.96 -3.67 -13.97
CA LYS A 53 18.76 -3.74 -15.21
C LYS A 53 17.90 -3.88 -16.47
N PHE A 54 16.72 -4.46 -16.35
CA PHE A 54 15.76 -4.62 -17.45
C PHE A 54 14.59 -3.64 -17.37
N ALA A 55 14.71 -2.58 -16.55
CA ALA A 55 13.71 -1.53 -16.51
C ALA A 55 13.53 -0.92 -17.92
N SER A 56 12.29 -0.55 -18.24
CA SER A 56 11.88 -0.16 -19.59
C SER A 56 10.97 1.08 -19.57
N GLY A 57 10.78 1.69 -20.74
CA GLY A 57 9.92 2.87 -20.90
C GLY A 57 10.64 4.22 -20.64
N PRO A 58 9.88 5.30 -20.37
CA PRO A 58 10.38 6.68 -20.43
C PRO A 58 11.47 7.01 -19.39
N PHE A 59 11.52 6.27 -18.27
CA PHE A 59 12.50 6.46 -17.20
C PHE A 59 13.48 5.30 -17.06
N ALA A 60 13.60 4.45 -18.09
CA ALA A 60 14.42 3.24 -18.05
C ALA A 60 15.85 3.49 -17.56
N LEU A 61 16.54 4.49 -18.12
CA LEU A 61 17.94 4.81 -17.75
C LEU A 61 18.08 5.20 -16.27
N TRP A 62 17.11 5.93 -15.72
CA TRP A 62 17.12 6.31 -14.31
C TRP A 62 16.99 5.08 -13.41
N PHE A 63 16.03 4.20 -13.69
CA PHE A 63 15.86 2.95 -12.94
C PHE A 63 17.06 2.01 -13.09
N GLN A 64 17.60 1.87 -14.30
CA GLN A 64 18.80 1.07 -14.55
C GLN A 64 20.02 1.60 -13.78
N SER A 65 20.14 2.93 -13.61
CA SER A 65 21.21 3.54 -12.80
C SER A 65 21.13 3.19 -11.30
N LEU A 66 19.95 2.78 -10.83
CA LEU A 66 19.74 2.35 -9.44
C LEU A 66 20.04 0.85 -9.23
N ALA A 67 20.30 0.10 -10.30
CA ALA A 67 20.58 -1.33 -10.20
C ALA A 67 21.86 -1.59 -9.39
N GLY A 68 21.75 -2.40 -8.33
CA GLY A 68 22.86 -2.72 -7.42
C GLY A 68 23.06 -1.70 -6.30
N ASN A 69 22.16 -0.73 -6.16
CA ASN A 69 22.18 0.20 -5.04
C ASN A 69 21.60 -0.46 -3.77
N ALA A 70 22.45 -0.69 -2.77
CA ALA A 70 22.07 -1.33 -1.51
C ALA A 70 20.97 -0.60 -0.73
N LEU A 71 20.87 0.73 -0.86
CA LEU A 71 19.78 1.50 -0.25
C LEU A 71 18.45 1.18 -0.92
N VAL A 72 18.43 1.06 -2.25
CA VAL A 72 17.21 0.70 -3.01
C VAL A 72 16.79 -0.73 -2.67
N ASP A 73 17.74 -1.66 -2.57
CA ASP A 73 17.48 -3.03 -2.16
C ASP A 73 16.86 -3.08 -0.76
N GLY A 74 17.44 -2.35 0.20
CA GLY A 74 16.91 -2.22 1.55
C GLY A 74 15.52 -1.58 1.59
N LEU A 75 15.28 -0.52 0.80
CA LEU A 75 13.96 0.13 0.72
C LEU A 75 12.89 -0.80 0.17
N VAL A 76 13.20 -1.64 -0.82
CA VAL A 76 12.24 -2.61 -1.35
C VAL A 76 11.95 -3.70 -0.30
N MET A 77 12.99 -4.31 0.27
CA MET A 77 12.83 -5.39 1.26
C MET A 77 12.09 -4.93 2.51
N TYR A 78 12.60 -3.89 3.17
CA TYR A 78 12.07 -3.43 4.45
C TYR A 78 10.84 -2.54 4.27
N GLY A 79 10.70 -1.86 3.13
CA GLY A 79 9.50 -1.11 2.80
C GLY A 79 8.28 -2.03 2.68
N GLU A 80 8.38 -3.10 1.89
CA GLU A 80 7.31 -4.09 1.77
C GLU A 80 6.99 -4.74 3.14
N LEU A 81 8.02 -5.05 3.93
CA LEU A 81 7.85 -5.62 5.27
C LEU A 81 7.06 -4.67 6.18
N LEU A 82 7.51 -3.43 6.33
CA LEU A 82 6.91 -2.44 7.24
C LEU A 82 5.48 -2.09 6.83
N ILE A 83 5.22 -1.93 5.53
CA ILE A 83 3.88 -1.66 5.00
C ILE A 83 2.98 -2.88 5.24
N GLY A 84 3.48 -4.10 4.98
CA GLY A 84 2.74 -5.33 5.21
C GLY A 84 2.35 -5.51 6.69
N LEU A 85 3.27 -5.22 7.61
CA LEU A 85 3.01 -5.26 9.05
C LEU A 85 1.99 -4.19 9.49
N ALA A 86 2.09 -2.98 8.95
CA ALA A 86 1.12 -1.90 9.20
C ALA A 86 -0.30 -2.32 8.77
N PHE A 87 -0.43 -2.89 7.57
CA PHE A 87 -1.71 -3.42 7.07
C PHE A 87 -2.22 -4.61 7.87
N LEU A 88 -1.34 -5.52 8.30
CA LEU A 88 -1.72 -6.67 9.14
C LEU A 88 -2.29 -6.21 10.48
N PHE A 89 -1.54 -5.39 11.22
CA PHE A 89 -1.91 -4.97 12.56
C PHE A 89 -2.95 -3.84 12.58
N GLY A 90 -3.18 -3.17 11.45
CA GLY A 90 -4.06 -2.00 11.43
C GLY A 90 -3.44 -0.84 12.19
N CYS A 91 -2.12 -0.67 12.07
CA CYS A 91 -1.34 0.37 12.74
C CYS A 91 -0.68 1.27 11.69
N LEU A 92 -0.78 2.60 11.81
CA LEU A 92 -0.21 3.56 10.86
C LEU A 92 -0.70 3.32 9.42
N ILE A 93 -1.99 3.01 9.26
CA ILE A 93 -2.56 2.60 7.96
C ILE A 93 -2.40 3.69 6.90
N LYS A 94 -2.64 4.96 7.23
CA LYS A 94 -2.55 6.07 6.27
C LYS A 94 -1.12 6.25 5.74
N PRO A 95 -0.07 6.37 6.59
CA PRO A 95 1.31 6.37 6.12
C PRO A 95 1.66 5.14 5.29
N ALA A 96 1.29 3.94 5.76
CA ALA A 96 1.60 2.70 5.05
C ALA A 96 0.94 2.65 3.66
N ALA A 97 -0.32 3.05 3.57
CA ALA A 97 -1.06 3.14 2.31
C ALA A 97 -0.42 4.16 1.35
N PHE A 98 -0.01 5.33 1.85
CA PHE A 98 0.68 6.34 1.06
C PHE A 98 1.99 5.80 0.47
N PHE A 99 2.84 5.19 1.29
CA PHE A 99 4.10 4.62 0.80
C PHE A 99 3.87 3.41 -0.11
N ASN A 100 2.82 2.62 0.12
CA ASN A 100 2.50 1.51 -0.78
C ASN A 100 2.06 1.99 -2.17
N ILE A 101 1.29 3.08 -2.25
CA ILE A 101 0.95 3.71 -3.53
C ILE A 101 2.24 4.10 -4.26
N ILE A 102 3.16 4.80 -3.59
CA ILE A 102 4.44 5.19 -4.19
C ILE A 102 5.22 3.96 -4.69
N LEU A 103 5.34 2.92 -3.85
CA LEU A 103 6.06 1.70 -4.18
C LEU A 103 5.47 1.01 -5.41
N MET A 104 4.15 0.83 -5.45
CA MET A 104 3.45 0.22 -6.58
C MET A 104 3.60 1.06 -7.85
N MET A 105 3.54 2.39 -7.76
CA MET A 105 3.77 3.27 -8.91
C MET A 105 5.21 3.19 -9.42
N LEU A 106 6.20 3.06 -8.53
CA LEU A 106 7.60 2.86 -8.93
C LEU A 106 7.80 1.52 -9.66
N PHE A 107 7.20 0.43 -9.17
CA PHE A 107 7.21 -0.86 -9.87
C PHE A 107 6.46 -0.81 -11.21
N PHE A 108 5.33 -0.11 -11.27
CA PHE A 108 4.59 0.09 -12.51
C PHE A 108 5.45 0.80 -13.57
N VAL A 109 6.06 1.94 -13.21
CA VAL A 109 6.80 2.78 -14.15
C VAL A 109 8.14 2.16 -14.54
N SER A 110 8.83 1.46 -13.63
CA SER A 110 10.09 0.77 -13.95
C SER A 110 9.90 -0.37 -14.94
N GLY A 111 8.78 -1.10 -14.85
CA GLY A 111 8.40 -2.17 -15.78
C GLY A 111 7.49 -1.72 -16.93
N TRP A 112 7.53 -0.45 -17.37
CA TRP A 112 6.50 0.16 -18.24
C TRP A 112 6.03 -0.72 -19.40
N ILE A 113 6.94 -1.25 -20.24
CA ILE A 113 6.56 -2.02 -21.43
C ILE A 113 5.85 -3.32 -21.03
N MET A 114 6.39 -4.04 -20.05
CA MET A 114 5.79 -5.28 -19.56
C MET A 114 4.43 -5.00 -18.91
N ASN A 115 4.34 -3.97 -18.07
CA ASN A 115 3.14 -3.63 -17.32
C ASN A 115 2.01 -3.06 -18.19
N THR A 116 2.33 -2.49 -19.36
CA THR A 116 1.34 -1.94 -20.31
C THR A 116 0.98 -2.88 -21.45
N SER A 117 1.68 -4.02 -21.56
CA SER A 117 1.51 -4.98 -22.66
C SER A 117 0.10 -5.58 -22.76
N HIS A 118 -0.62 -5.69 -21.63
CA HIS A 118 -1.99 -6.20 -21.56
C HIS A 118 -3.03 -5.12 -21.24
N GLY A 119 -2.64 -3.84 -21.35
CA GLY A 119 -3.48 -2.68 -21.04
C GLY A 119 -2.89 -1.79 -19.95
N PRO A 120 -3.48 -0.63 -19.68
CA PRO A 120 -2.92 0.36 -18.76
C PRO A 120 -3.13 0.02 -17.27
N VAL A 121 -3.97 -0.97 -16.96
CA VAL A 121 -4.28 -1.39 -15.59
C VAL A 121 -3.75 -2.80 -15.37
N ASN A 122 -2.84 -2.92 -14.42
CA ASN A 122 -2.28 -4.20 -13.98
C ASN A 122 -2.34 -4.31 -12.44
N GLU A 123 -1.71 -5.34 -11.89
CA GLU A 123 -1.65 -5.60 -10.46
C GLU A 123 -1.13 -4.40 -9.65
N HIS A 124 -0.09 -3.70 -10.10
CA HIS A 124 0.47 -2.55 -9.41
C HIS A 124 -0.55 -1.41 -9.29
N ILE A 125 -1.28 -1.13 -10.38
CA ILE A 125 -2.34 -0.11 -10.37
C ILE A 125 -3.49 -0.53 -9.44
N ILE A 126 -3.91 -1.79 -9.48
CA ILE A 126 -4.97 -2.28 -8.58
C ILE A 126 -4.53 -2.18 -7.11
N TYR A 127 -3.29 -2.56 -6.80
CA TYR A 127 -2.75 -2.48 -5.44
C TYR A 127 -2.61 -1.03 -4.95
N ALA A 128 -2.24 -0.10 -5.84
CA ALA A 128 -2.24 1.33 -5.54
C ALA A 128 -3.67 1.85 -5.26
N LEU A 129 -4.66 1.46 -6.06
CA LEU A 129 -6.06 1.88 -5.85
C LEU A 129 -6.65 1.32 -4.55
N VAL A 130 -6.39 0.04 -4.24
CA VAL A 130 -6.77 -0.58 -2.97
C VAL A 130 -6.08 0.12 -1.81
N SER A 131 -4.83 0.52 -1.95
CA SER A 131 -4.14 1.34 -0.94
C SER A 131 -4.77 2.72 -0.81
N GLY A 132 -5.22 3.32 -1.91
CA GLY A 132 -5.98 4.57 -1.92
C GLY A 132 -7.25 4.50 -1.08
N LEU A 133 -7.98 3.37 -1.13
CA LEU A 133 -9.14 3.12 -0.26
C LEU A 133 -8.77 3.27 1.23
N PHE A 134 -7.62 2.76 1.63
CA PHE A 134 -7.13 2.85 3.02
C PHE A 134 -6.49 4.20 3.37
N LEU A 135 -5.96 4.93 2.38
CA LEU A 135 -5.42 6.27 2.58
C LEU A 135 -6.53 7.28 2.84
N PHE A 136 -7.63 7.20 2.09
CA PHE A 136 -8.75 8.15 2.17
C PHE A 136 -9.89 7.69 3.08
N GLY A 137 -9.97 6.39 3.39
CA GLY A 137 -10.97 5.85 4.30
C GLY A 137 -10.51 5.82 5.76
N GLU A 138 -11.46 5.89 6.69
CA GLU A 138 -11.20 5.78 8.13
C GLU A 138 -11.12 4.32 8.63
N PHE A 139 -10.55 3.42 7.81
CA PHE A 139 -10.55 1.98 8.10
C PHE A 139 -9.54 1.58 9.19
N GLY A 140 -8.59 2.45 9.56
CA GLY A 140 -7.71 2.21 10.72
C GLY A 140 -8.48 2.24 12.05
N HIS A 141 -9.51 3.08 12.15
CA HIS A 141 -10.29 3.27 13.37
C HIS A 141 -11.24 2.10 13.67
N TRP A 142 -11.52 1.24 12.67
CA TRP A 142 -12.42 0.10 12.81
C TRP A 142 -11.62 -1.20 12.70
N TYR A 143 -11.45 -1.92 13.81
CA TYR A 143 -10.75 -3.22 13.90
C TYR A 143 -9.23 -3.21 13.62
N GLY A 144 -8.55 -2.07 13.75
CA GLY A 144 -7.09 -1.93 13.76
C GLY A 144 -6.54 -1.49 15.12
N LEU A 145 -5.23 -1.68 15.35
CA LEU A 145 -4.54 -1.13 16.52
C LEU A 145 -4.60 0.41 16.60
N ASP A 146 -4.81 1.09 15.47
CA ASP A 146 -5.02 2.54 15.38
C ASP A 146 -6.16 3.02 16.31
N TYR A 147 -7.21 2.21 16.49
CA TYR A 147 -8.31 2.50 17.43
C TYR A 147 -7.83 2.59 18.89
N PHE A 148 -6.93 1.69 19.30
CA PHE A 148 -6.43 1.67 20.68
C PHE A 148 -5.38 2.77 20.89
N ILE A 149 -4.50 2.98 19.91
CA ILE A 149 -3.40 3.96 19.99
C ILE A 149 -3.94 5.39 19.96
N SER A 150 -4.95 5.68 19.13
CA SER A 150 -5.60 7.00 19.07
C SER A 150 -6.31 7.41 20.38
N ARG A 151 -6.66 6.45 21.24
CA ARG A 151 -7.25 6.69 22.56
C ARG A 151 -6.23 6.95 23.67
N THR A 152 -4.94 6.82 23.39
CA THR A 152 -3.91 7.13 24.39
C THR A 152 -3.78 8.64 24.59
N LYS A 153 -3.57 9.08 25.85
CA LYS A 153 -3.40 10.51 26.19
C LYS A 153 -2.25 11.17 25.42
N PHE A 154 -1.23 10.39 25.05
CA PHE A 154 -0.10 10.86 24.24
C PHE A 154 -0.52 11.30 22.84
N VAL A 155 -1.30 10.48 22.13
CA VAL A 155 -1.77 10.81 20.78
C VAL A 155 -2.83 11.92 20.82
N GLN A 156 -3.73 11.89 21.79
CA GLN A 156 -4.75 12.94 21.96
C GLN A 156 -4.15 14.33 22.22
N SER A 157 -2.99 14.40 22.86
CA SER A 157 -2.30 15.68 23.12
C SER A 157 -1.72 16.33 21.86
N ARG A 158 -1.62 15.61 20.73
CA ARG A 158 -0.98 16.07 19.49
C ARG A 158 -1.90 15.88 18.28
N SER A 159 -2.48 16.98 17.82
CA SER A 159 -3.41 17.00 16.68
C SER A 159 -2.85 16.46 15.36
N TRP A 160 -1.53 16.51 15.16
CA TRP A 160 -0.89 15.95 13.97
C TRP A 160 -0.80 14.42 14.01
N LEU A 161 -0.61 13.81 15.19
CA LEU A 161 -0.59 12.35 15.33
C LEU A 161 -1.98 11.78 15.06
N LEU A 162 -3.03 12.43 15.56
CA LEU A 162 -4.42 12.01 15.32
C LEU A 162 -4.79 11.89 13.83
N ARG A 163 -4.11 12.62 12.93
CA ARG A 163 -4.37 12.52 11.48
C ARG A 163 -3.80 11.24 10.86
N LEU A 164 -2.80 10.64 11.49
CA LEU A 164 -2.11 9.44 11.03
C LEU A 164 -2.84 8.15 11.43
N PHE A 165 -3.60 8.21 12.52
CA PHE A 165 -4.49 7.16 13.04
C PHE A 165 -5.94 7.36 12.56
#